data_AF-A0A1G3XR17-F1
#
_entry.id   AF-A0A1G3XR17-F1
#
_cell.length_a   1.000
_cell.length_b   1.000
_cell.length_c   1.000
_cell.angle_alpha   90.00
_cell.angle_beta   90.00
_cell.angle_gamma   90.00
#
_symmetry.space_group_name_H-M   'P 1'
#
loop_
_entity.id
_entity.type
_entity.pdbx_description
1 polymer ?
#
loop_
_entity_poly.entity_id
_entity_poly.type
_entity_poly.pdbx_seq_one_letter_code
_entity_poly.pdbx_strand_id
1 'polypeptide(L)'
;MDIRKIVAFMLVAAFLLPTLLTSNIVQGKEGFGMVKEGNPILMRDDFSKDPVNWTFLHAARWDAGAQQIILTEPGSERVGVIWLKRNVTSPFTAEFRYRVGGGTGADGFVFMFYKDSNYEPGIGGYLGFLCRPVEKPCPRNDAPGYGLEVDNYLNSEEAYGMADPSPNHIALLKDDINNHLVYVNDSRTEDDKWHQVRLLAQENEIVAYVDEGETLRWSGPVNRSFGGAGFGSGIWGLNHRHIIDDFRIYGNSITIQGLQQGWTAELVNENNKTLANGEAAKNGTEAVLEVSGLPMPLEGHFRIYDGNNKTVYDSPVLRDIWGGDVWLLRYLPYPAAEAGWDPQIVVAAAGISAVALSLGLLILRRKKTS
;
A
#
# COMPACT_ATOMS: atom_id res chain seq x y z
N MET A 1 -19.11 5.09 -48.58
CA MET A 1 -19.02 5.04 -47.10
C MET A 1 -20.09 5.97 -46.57
N ASP A 2 -21.06 5.45 -45.82
CA ASP A 2 -22.30 6.13 -45.45
C ASP A 2 -22.05 7.27 -44.44
N ILE A 3 -22.39 8.50 -44.82
CA ILE A 3 -22.18 9.73 -44.03
C ILE A 3 -22.91 9.67 -42.69
N ARG A 4 -24.00 8.88 -42.58
CA ARG A 4 -24.73 8.71 -41.31
C ARG A 4 -23.94 7.93 -40.26
N LYS A 5 -23.00 7.07 -40.65
CA LYS A 5 -22.14 6.32 -39.71
C LYS A 5 -20.96 7.14 -39.18
N ILE A 6 -20.54 8.18 -39.91
CA ILE A 6 -19.44 9.06 -39.50
C ILE A 6 -19.92 10.08 -38.45
N VAL A 7 -21.16 10.56 -38.57
CA VAL A 7 -21.76 11.48 -37.58
C VAL A 7 -22.03 10.76 -36.25
N ALA A 8 -22.43 9.49 -36.28
CA ALA A 8 -22.60 8.69 -35.05
C ALA A 8 -21.28 8.41 -34.31
N PHE A 9 -20.16 8.27 -35.03
CA PHE A 9 -18.85 8.05 -34.41
C PHE A 9 -18.26 9.33 -33.80
N MET A 10 -18.54 10.50 -34.38
CA MET A 10 -18.11 11.79 -33.82
C MET A 10 -18.96 12.26 -32.63
N LEU A 11 -20.24 11.89 -32.57
CA LEU A 11 -21.08 12.20 -31.40
C LEU A 11 -20.76 11.32 -30.17
N VAL A 12 -20.23 10.10 -30.37
CA VAL A 12 -19.80 9.23 -29.27
C VAL A 12 -18.41 9.63 -28.74
N ALA A 13 -17.52 10.14 -29.60
CA ALA A 13 -16.20 10.63 -29.17
C ALA A 13 -16.27 11.96 -28.38
N ALA A 14 -17.30 12.78 -28.58
CA ALA A 14 -17.50 14.02 -27.81
C ALA A 14 -18.07 13.78 -26.39
N PHE A 15 -18.55 12.57 -26.09
CA PHE A 15 -19.03 12.18 -24.76
C PHE A 15 -18.04 11.28 -23.99
N LEU A 16 -16.87 11.01 -24.57
CA LEU A 16 -15.83 10.17 -23.98
C LEU A 16 -14.50 10.92 -23.93
N LEU A 17 -14.42 11.98 -23.12
CA LEU A 17 -13.30 12.38 -22.25
C LEU A 17 -13.43 13.86 -21.83
N PRO A 18 -13.14 14.26 -20.57
CA PRO A 18 -12.73 13.46 -19.42
C PRO A 18 -13.82 13.35 -18.35
N THR A 19 -14.01 12.14 -17.82
CA THR A 19 -14.49 11.97 -16.44
C THR A 19 -13.70 12.90 -15.53
N LEU A 20 -14.44 13.69 -14.76
CA LEU A 20 -13.96 14.71 -13.84
C LEU A 20 -12.64 14.31 -13.15
N LEU A 21 -11.55 15.00 -13.49
CA LEU A 21 -10.60 15.39 -12.46
C LEU A 21 -11.38 16.36 -11.57
N THR A 22 -12.03 15.85 -10.51
CA THR A 22 -12.25 16.69 -9.32
C THR A 22 -10.85 16.99 -8.80
N SER A 23 -10.25 18.04 -9.34
CA SER A 23 -8.91 18.43 -8.95
C SER A 23 -9.00 18.85 -7.49
N ASN A 24 -8.41 18.05 -6.59
CA ASN A 24 -8.19 18.40 -5.18
C ASN A 24 -7.13 19.51 -5.12
N ILE A 25 -7.42 20.65 -5.76
CA ILE A 25 -6.57 21.82 -5.76
C ILE A 25 -6.83 22.56 -4.46
N VAL A 26 -5.78 22.70 -3.69
CA VAL A 26 -5.80 23.44 -2.45
C VAL A 26 -5.12 24.78 -2.70
N GLN A 27 -5.88 25.88 -2.73
CA GLN A 27 -5.36 27.23 -2.98
C GLN A 27 -4.66 27.81 -1.75
N GLY A 28 -3.52 28.48 -1.96
CA GLY A 28 -2.76 29.19 -0.91
C GLY A 28 -2.66 30.70 -1.17
N LYS A 29 -1.93 31.42 -0.31
CA LYS A 29 -1.92 32.88 -0.24
C LYS A 29 -1.18 33.63 -1.37
N GLU A 30 -0.23 33.02 -2.09
CA GLU A 30 0.65 33.74 -3.05
C GLU A 30 0.61 33.20 -4.50
N GLY A 31 -0.57 32.80 -5.00
CA GLY A 31 -0.69 32.28 -6.37
C GLY A 31 -0.04 30.91 -6.58
N PHE A 32 0.32 30.22 -5.49
CA PHE A 32 0.64 28.80 -5.51
C PHE A 32 -0.57 28.00 -5.06
N GLY A 33 -0.69 26.80 -5.62
CA GLY A 33 -1.61 25.78 -5.14
C GLY A 33 -0.93 24.44 -5.08
N MET A 34 -1.51 23.55 -4.30
CA MET A 34 -1.00 22.22 -4.09
C MET A 34 -2.05 21.19 -4.53
N VAL A 35 -1.60 20.12 -5.15
CA VAL A 35 -2.45 19.06 -5.70
C VAL A 35 -1.96 17.72 -5.17
N LYS A 36 -2.86 16.93 -4.59
CA LYS A 36 -2.58 15.52 -4.27
C LYS A 36 -2.52 14.72 -5.57
N GLU A 37 -1.34 14.23 -5.95
CA GLU A 37 -1.16 13.44 -7.16
C GLU A 37 -1.55 11.97 -6.95
N GLY A 38 -1.49 11.50 -5.70
CA GLY A 38 -1.98 10.19 -5.30
C GLY A 38 -1.16 9.58 -4.19
N ASN A 39 -1.40 8.29 -3.96
CA ASN A 39 -0.62 7.48 -3.03
C ASN A 39 -0.44 6.07 -3.65
N PRO A 40 0.76 5.75 -4.16
CA PRO A 40 1.00 4.53 -4.92
C PRO A 40 0.96 3.28 -4.05
N ILE A 41 1.02 3.40 -2.73
CA ILE A 41 1.05 2.28 -1.79
C ILE A 41 -0.25 2.13 -0.98
N LEU A 42 -0.95 3.23 -0.70
CA LEU A 42 -2.13 3.23 0.16
C LEU A 42 -3.16 2.19 -0.29
N MET A 43 -3.43 1.27 0.62
CA MET A 43 -4.48 0.29 0.54
C MET A 43 -5.12 0.16 1.93
N ARG A 44 -6.45 0.07 1.94
CA ARG A 44 -7.25 -0.09 3.15
C ARG A 44 -8.38 -1.07 2.85
N ASP A 45 -8.61 -2.01 3.75
CA ASP A 45 -9.72 -2.95 3.71
C ASP A 45 -10.17 -3.23 5.14
N ASP A 46 -11.37 -2.77 5.48
CA ASP A 46 -12.07 -3.14 6.72
C ASP A 46 -12.92 -4.39 6.53
N PHE A 47 -12.85 -5.02 5.35
CA PHE A 47 -13.58 -6.23 4.96
C PHE A 47 -15.10 -6.15 5.14
N SER A 48 -15.65 -4.93 5.30
CA SER A 48 -17.09 -4.66 5.37
C SER A 48 -17.80 -4.94 4.04
N LYS A 49 -17.02 -5.07 2.97
CA LYS A 49 -17.44 -5.33 1.58
C LYS A 49 -16.52 -6.38 0.96
N ASP A 50 -16.91 -6.83 -0.23
CA ASP A 50 -16.13 -7.81 -1.01
C ASP A 50 -14.68 -7.31 -1.22
N PRO A 51 -13.67 -8.06 -0.73
CA PRO A 51 -12.26 -7.69 -0.78
C PRO A 51 -11.64 -7.87 -2.17
N VAL A 52 -12.14 -7.10 -3.14
CA VAL A 52 -11.74 -7.17 -4.56
C VAL A 52 -10.25 -6.90 -4.80
N ASN A 53 -9.56 -6.30 -3.84
CA ASN A 53 -8.12 -6.00 -3.91
C ASN A 53 -7.22 -7.19 -3.53
N TRP A 54 -7.82 -8.32 -3.17
CA TRP A 54 -7.10 -9.51 -2.71
C TRP A 54 -7.30 -10.69 -3.66
N THR A 55 -6.30 -11.57 -3.69
CA THR A 55 -6.34 -12.88 -4.34
C THR A 55 -6.36 -13.94 -3.26
N PHE A 56 -7.38 -14.78 -3.24
CA PHE A 56 -7.54 -15.87 -2.29
C PHE A 56 -7.02 -17.17 -2.89
N LEU A 57 -6.25 -17.92 -2.10
CA LEU A 57 -5.72 -19.22 -2.46
C LEU A 57 -6.12 -20.27 -1.40
N HIS A 58 -6.36 -21.48 -1.88
CA HIS A 58 -6.67 -22.66 -1.05
C HIS A 58 -7.87 -22.43 -0.12
N ALA A 59 -7.71 -22.60 1.19
CA ALA A 59 -8.80 -22.53 2.17
C ALA A 59 -9.19 -21.10 2.58
N ALA A 60 -8.38 -20.10 2.22
CA ALA A 60 -8.67 -18.73 2.62
C ALA A 60 -9.96 -18.22 1.99
N ARG A 61 -10.78 -17.53 2.77
CA ARG A 61 -12.08 -17.00 2.34
C ARG A 61 -12.43 -15.70 3.04
N TRP A 62 -13.26 -14.89 2.38
CA TRP A 62 -13.96 -13.78 3.03
C TRP A 62 -15.28 -14.27 3.62
N ASP A 63 -15.55 -13.92 4.87
CA ASP A 63 -16.82 -14.16 5.53
C ASP A 63 -17.69 -12.91 5.44
N ALA A 64 -18.63 -12.87 4.50
CA ALA A 64 -19.50 -11.72 4.31
C ALA A 64 -20.43 -11.45 5.51
N GLY A 65 -20.75 -12.48 6.32
CA GLY A 65 -21.60 -12.32 7.49
C GLY A 65 -20.86 -11.72 8.68
N ALA A 66 -19.61 -12.13 8.88
CA ALA A 66 -18.75 -11.61 9.93
C ALA A 66 -17.86 -10.42 9.48
N GLN A 67 -17.86 -10.09 8.19
CA GLN A 67 -17.07 -9.01 7.59
C GLN A 67 -15.56 -9.11 7.87
N GLN A 68 -14.99 -10.30 7.69
CA GLN A 68 -13.60 -10.58 8.04
C GLN A 68 -12.99 -11.62 7.11
N ILE A 69 -11.65 -11.70 7.08
CA ILE A 69 -10.94 -12.78 6.38
C ILE A 69 -10.73 -13.95 7.33
N ILE A 70 -10.95 -15.16 6.83
CA ILE A 70 -10.59 -16.40 7.49
C ILE A 70 -9.55 -17.09 6.63
N LEU A 71 -8.34 -17.26 7.17
CA LEU A 71 -7.26 -17.97 6.48
C LEU A 71 -7.51 -19.48 6.59
N THR A 72 -7.77 -19.98 7.79
CA THR A 72 -8.07 -21.39 8.06
C THR A 72 -9.12 -21.51 9.18
N GLU A 73 -9.79 -22.66 9.22
CA GLU A 73 -10.77 -23.02 10.26
C GLU A 73 -10.42 -24.37 10.88
N PRO A 74 -10.80 -24.61 12.15
CA PRO A 74 -10.66 -25.91 12.79
C PRO A 74 -11.22 -27.06 11.95
N GLY A 75 -10.49 -28.17 11.87
CA GLY A 75 -10.87 -29.34 11.09
C GLY A 75 -9.70 -29.99 10.39
N SER A 76 -9.93 -30.47 9.16
CA SER A 76 -8.91 -31.17 8.38
C SER A 76 -7.76 -30.26 7.96
N GLU A 77 -6.61 -30.88 7.76
CA GLU A 77 -5.38 -30.29 7.22
C GLU A 77 -5.64 -29.40 6.00
N ARG A 78 -5.10 -28.17 6.02
CA ARG A 78 -5.25 -27.20 4.94
C ARG A 78 -4.29 -26.03 5.11
N VAL A 79 -4.11 -25.28 4.04
CA VAL A 79 -3.42 -23.98 4.02
C VAL A 79 -4.40 -22.94 3.49
N GLY A 80 -4.31 -21.72 3.97
CA GLY A 80 -5.01 -20.57 3.39
C GLY A 80 -4.05 -19.41 3.22
N VAL A 81 -4.06 -18.82 2.03
CA VAL A 81 -3.22 -17.66 1.71
C VAL A 81 -4.05 -16.60 1.01
N ILE A 82 -3.83 -15.34 1.39
CA ILE A 82 -4.32 -14.19 0.63
C ILE A 82 -3.15 -13.30 0.22
N TRP A 83 -3.20 -12.80 -1.01
CA TRP A 83 -2.22 -11.85 -1.54
C TRP A 83 -2.90 -10.54 -1.91
N LEU A 84 -2.28 -9.44 -1.52
CA LEU A 84 -2.65 -8.14 -2.05
C LEU A 84 -2.31 -8.10 -3.55
N LYS A 85 -3.25 -7.65 -4.39
CA LYS A 85 -3.04 -7.54 -5.84
C LYS A 85 -2.05 -6.44 -6.26
N ARG A 86 -1.65 -5.60 -5.31
CA ARG A 86 -0.70 -4.50 -5.48
C ARG A 86 0.66 -4.90 -4.93
N ASN A 87 1.70 -4.64 -5.71
CA ASN A 87 3.08 -4.81 -5.27
C ASN A 87 3.49 -3.69 -4.30
N VAL A 88 4.24 -4.07 -3.26
CA VAL A 88 4.77 -3.17 -2.24
C VAL A 88 6.29 -3.36 -2.13
N THR A 89 7.05 -2.40 -2.66
CA THR A 89 8.53 -2.42 -2.65
C THR A 89 9.15 -1.20 -1.96
N SER A 90 8.34 -0.19 -1.65
CA SER A 90 8.76 1.00 -0.88
C SER A 90 8.66 0.74 0.62
N PRO A 91 9.42 1.46 1.46
CA PRO A 91 9.27 1.37 2.91
C PRO A 91 7.85 1.73 3.32
N PHE A 92 7.29 0.97 4.25
CA PHE A 92 5.87 1.03 4.56
C PHE A 92 5.59 0.83 6.05
N THR A 93 4.38 1.20 6.44
CA THR A 93 3.75 0.77 7.68
C THR A 93 2.50 -0.02 7.31
N ALA A 94 2.37 -1.22 7.89
CA ALA A 94 1.20 -2.07 7.77
C ALA A 94 0.53 -2.21 9.14
N GLU A 95 -0.80 -2.17 9.16
CA GLU A 95 -1.59 -2.37 10.36
C GLU A 95 -2.76 -3.29 10.04
N PHE A 96 -3.09 -4.15 10.98
CA PHE A 96 -4.20 -5.10 10.86
C PHE A 96 -4.57 -5.64 12.23
N ARG A 97 -5.78 -6.18 12.35
CA ARG A 97 -6.19 -6.99 13.48
C ARG A 97 -6.10 -8.46 13.16
N TYR A 98 -5.82 -9.25 14.17
CA TYR A 98 -5.92 -10.70 14.08
C TYR A 98 -6.64 -11.28 15.30
N ARG A 99 -7.20 -12.48 15.11
CA ARG A 99 -7.71 -13.33 16.18
C ARG A 99 -7.38 -14.78 15.84
N VAL A 100 -6.71 -15.46 16.78
CA VAL A 100 -6.33 -16.87 16.65
C VAL A 100 -6.87 -17.64 17.84
N GLY A 101 -7.55 -18.76 17.59
CA GLY A 101 -8.09 -19.61 18.65
C GLY A 101 -9.26 -20.48 18.20
N GLY A 102 -10.03 -20.99 19.18
CA GLY A 102 -11.27 -21.73 18.92
C GLY A 102 -11.10 -23.15 18.36
N GLY A 103 -9.93 -23.76 18.58
CA GLY A 103 -9.59 -25.10 18.11
C GLY A 103 -8.78 -25.88 19.17
N THR A 104 -7.89 -26.77 18.74
CA THR A 104 -7.10 -27.65 19.63
C THR A 104 -5.63 -27.23 19.82
N GLY A 105 -5.19 -26.13 19.22
CA GLY A 105 -3.78 -25.68 19.22
C GLY A 105 -3.24 -25.53 17.79
N ALA A 106 -2.11 -24.87 17.57
CA ALA A 106 -1.37 -24.77 16.29
C ALA A 106 -2.11 -24.25 15.02
N ASP A 107 -1.39 -23.96 13.94
CA ASP A 107 0.07 -23.74 13.87
C ASP A 107 0.41 -22.23 13.88
N GLY A 108 -0.58 -21.36 13.65
CA GLY A 108 -0.38 -19.91 13.62
C GLY A 108 -0.60 -19.30 12.24
N PHE A 109 -0.12 -18.07 12.07
CA PHE A 109 -0.18 -17.36 10.79
C PHE A 109 1.03 -16.45 10.58
N VAL A 110 1.25 -16.03 9.34
CA VAL A 110 2.32 -15.10 8.97
C VAL A 110 1.75 -13.94 8.15
N PHE A 111 2.06 -12.70 8.55
CA PHE A 111 1.96 -11.55 7.66
C PHE A 111 3.22 -11.46 6.80
N MET A 112 3.08 -11.69 5.51
CA MET A 112 4.16 -11.74 4.53
C MET A 112 4.36 -10.41 3.85
N PHE A 113 5.61 -10.01 3.66
CA PHE A 113 5.97 -8.78 2.96
C PHE A 113 7.34 -8.86 2.29
N TYR A 114 7.52 -8.06 1.24
CA TYR A 114 8.62 -8.20 0.29
C TYR A 114 8.85 -9.65 -0.14
N LYS A 115 7.74 -10.37 -0.33
CA LYS A 115 7.73 -11.83 -0.52
C LYS A 115 7.60 -12.19 -1.98
N ASP A 116 8.37 -13.18 -2.44
CA ASP A 116 8.10 -13.87 -3.69
C ASP A 116 6.84 -14.73 -3.49
N SER A 117 5.75 -14.36 -4.16
CA SER A 117 4.48 -15.08 -4.11
C SER A 117 4.42 -16.28 -5.07
N ASN A 118 5.47 -16.51 -5.87
CA ASN A 118 5.53 -17.60 -6.83
C ASN A 118 6.07 -18.90 -6.21
N TYR A 119 5.29 -19.51 -5.34
CA TYR A 119 5.54 -20.82 -4.73
C TYR A 119 4.20 -21.51 -4.41
N GLU A 120 4.25 -22.81 -4.11
CA GLU A 120 3.10 -23.55 -3.58
C GLU A 120 3.14 -23.49 -2.05
N PRO A 121 2.17 -22.88 -1.36
CA PRO A 121 2.15 -22.75 0.09
C PRO A 121 2.04 -24.09 0.83
N GLY A 122 2.86 -24.28 1.88
CA GLY A 122 2.81 -25.45 2.76
C GLY A 122 1.78 -25.35 3.89
N ILE A 123 1.30 -26.50 4.36
CA ILE A 123 0.40 -26.66 5.53
C ILE A 123 1.20 -26.76 6.83
N GLY A 124 0.53 -26.82 7.99
CA GLY A 124 1.19 -26.99 9.30
C GLY A 124 2.12 -25.83 9.63
N GLY A 125 3.21 -26.11 10.36
CA GLY A 125 4.29 -25.16 10.69
C GLY A 125 5.00 -24.48 9.50
N TYR A 126 4.66 -24.80 8.24
CA TYR A 126 5.09 -23.97 7.10
C TYR A 126 4.27 -22.68 6.96
N LEU A 127 3.14 -22.58 7.65
CA LEU A 127 2.24 -21.41 7.78
C LEU A 127 1.81 -20.75 6.47
N GLY A 128 1.88 -21.48 5.36
CA GLY A 128 1.77 -20.92 4.03
C GLY A 128 2.90 -19.93 3.65
N PHE A 129 3.91 -19.71 4.50
CA PHE A 129 5.08 -18.86 4.24
C PHE A 129 6.10 -19.52 3.32
N LEU A 130 6.35 -20.80 3.57
CA LEU A 130 7.26 -21.64 2.79
C LEU A 130 6.48 -22.80 2.16
N CYS A 131 7.05 -23.38 1.12
CA CYS A 131 6.55 -24.61 0.51
C CYS A 131 6.91 -25.83 1.36
N ARG A 132 6.08 -26.89 1.31
CA ARG A 132 6.38 -28.17 1.95
C ARG A 132 7.21 -29.06 1.02
N PRO A 133 8.49 -29.36 1.33
CA PRO A 133 9.38 -30.10 0.42
C PRO A 133 8.97 -31.56 0.17
N VAL A 134 8.15 -32.13 1.05
CA VAL A 134 7.88 -33.58 1.11
C VAL A 134 6.78 -34.03 0.14
N GLU A 135 5.83 -33.16 -0.20
CA GLU A 135 4.68 -33.50 -1.06
C GLU A 135 4.83 -33.04 -2.51
N LYS A 136 5.47 -31.88 -2.71
CA LYS A 136 5.92 -31.39 -4.03
C LYS A 136 7.23 -30.63 -3.84
N PRO A 137 8.26 -30.88 -4.67
CA PRO A 137 9.47 -30.07 -4.62
C PRO A 137 9.10 -28.62 -4.91
N CYS A 138 9.63 -27.72 -4.09
CA CYS A 138 9.43 -26.30 -4.28
C CYS A 138 9.92 -25.90 -5.67
N PRO A 139 9.12 -25.18 -6.49
CA PRO A 139 9.60 -24.68 -7.77
C PRO A 139 10.76 -23.68 -7.60
N ARG A 140 10.93 -23.11 -6.39
CA ARG A 140 12.06 -22.31 -5.93
C ARG A 140 12.36 -22.67 -4.47
N ASN A 141 13.63 -22.94 -4.16
CA ASN A 141 14.03 -23.53 -2.87
C ASN A 141 13.88 -22.60 -1.65
N ASP A 142 13.56 -21.33 -1.84
CA ASP A 142 13.75 -20.30 -0.82
C ASP A 142 12.59 -19.31 -0.66
N ALA A 143 11.53 -19.40 -1.49
CA ALA A 143 10.38 -18.48 -1.52
C ALA A 143 10.65 -17.11 -0.84
N PRO A 144 11.61 -16.33 -1.33
CA PRO A 144 12.34 -15.34 -0.53
C PRO A 144 11.47 -14.18 -0.06
N GLY A 145 11.78 -13.60 1.10
CA GLY A 145 11.05 -12.47 1.66
C GLY A 145 11.03 -12.46 3.18
N TYR A 146 10.13 -11.65 3.76
CA TYR A 146 9.99 -11.52 5.21
C TYR A 146 8.59 -11.94 5.65
N GLY A 147 8.51 -12.38 6.91
CA GLY A 147 7.26 -12.73 7.57
C GLY A 147 7.24 -12.23 9.00
N LEU A 148 6.17 -11.57 9.43
CA LEU A 148 5.85 -11.45 10.85
C LEU A 148 5.00 -12.67 11.20
N GLU A 149 5.61 -13.63 11.90
CA GLU A 149 5.00 -14.85 12.36
C GLU A 149 4.34 -14.65 13.73
N VAL A 150 3.15 -15.23 13.88
CA VAL A 150 2.45 -15.41 15.15
C VAL A 150 2.19 -16.92 15.27
N ASP A 151 3.07 -17.59 16.02
CA ASP A 151 3.15 -19.05 16.15
C ASP A 151 2.71 -19.48 17.55
N ASN A 152 2.00 -20.60 17.61
CA ASN A 152 1.49 -21.18 18.83
C ASN A 152 1.76 -22.70 18.93
N TYR A 153 2.75 -23.19 18.19
CA TYR A 153 3.22 -24.56 18.28
C TYR A 153 4.75 -24.63 18.27
N LEU A 154 5.30 -25.65 18.94
CA LEU A 154 6.74 -25.92 18.92
C LEU A 154 7.02 -26.99 17.85
N ASN A 155 7.46 -26.57 16.67
CA ASN A 155 8.05 -27.47 15.69
C ASN A 155 9.55 -27.66 16.00
N SER A 156 9.89 -28.79 16.63
CA SER A 156 11.28 -29.10 17.00
C SER A 156 12.09 -29.77 15.88
N GLU A 157 13.41 -29.58 15.93
CA GLU A 157 14.33 -30.05 14.86
C GLU A 157 14.30 -31.58 14.80
N GLU A 158 14.25 -32.21 15.96
CA GLU A 158 14.18 -33.67 16.09
C GLU A 158 12.89 -34.26 15.50
N ALA A 159 11.75 -33.57 15.66
CA ALA A 159 10.46 -34.09 15.22
C ALA A 159 10.15 -33.73 13.76
N TYR A 160 10.53 -32.54 13.31
CA TYR A 160 10.05 -31.96 12.05
C TYR A 160 11.15 -31.34 11.18
N GLY A 161 12.42 -31.33 11.62
CA GLY A 161 13.49 -30.58 10.92
C GLY A 161 13.21 -29.08 10.90
N MET A 162 12.50 -28.59 11.94
CA MET A 162 12.15 -27.19 12.13
C MET A 162 12.76 -26.68 13.43
N ALA A 163 13.14 -25.42 13.51
CA ALA A 163 13.94 -24.90 14.61
C ALA A 163 13.23 -23.80 15.38
N ASP A 164 11.98 -24.04 15.78
CA ASP A 164 11.23 -23.04 16.54
C ASP A 164 11.91 -22.72 17.86
N PRO A 165 12.00 -21.43 18.22
CA PRO A 165 12.68 -21.02 19.43
C PRO A 165 11.89 -21.32 20.70
N SER A 166 10.56 -21.41 20.61
CA SER A 166 9.66 -21.64 21.74
C SER A 166 8.30 -22.16 21.25
N PRO A 167 7.37 -22.59 22.14
CA PRO A 167 6.03 -23.01 21.72
C PRO A 167 5.09 -21.89 21.28
N ASN A 168 5.11 -20.74 21.95
CA ASN A 168 4.25 -19.61 21.62
C ASN A 168 5.14 -18.40 21.44
N HIS A 169 5.38 -18.00 20.19
CA HIS A 169 6.22 -16.85 19.87
C HIS A 169 5.63 -15.98 18.76
N ILE A 170 6.06 -14.73 18.80
CA ILE A 170 5.97 -13.83 17.66
C ILE A 170 7.40 -13.62 17.16
N ALA A 171 7.61 -13.75 15.86
CA ALA A 171 8.94 -13.67 15.27
C ALA A 171 8.98 -12.95 13.93
N LEU A 172 10.16 -12.44 13.59
CA LEU A 172 10.47 -11.96 12.26
C LEU A 172 11.26 -13.04 11.50
N LEU A 173 10.66 -13.58 10.45
CA LEU A 173 11.24 -14.58 9.56
C LEU A 173 11.94 -13.94 8.37
N LYS A 174 12.92 -14.65 7.82
CA LYS A 174 13.51 -14.30 6.52
C LYS A 174 13.77 -15.52 5.64
N ASP A 175 13.13 -15.56 4.48
CA ASP A 175 13.23 -16.58 3.41
C ASP A 175 12.78 -18.00 3.81
N ASP A 176 13.17 -18.47 4.99
CA ASP A 176 12.88 -19.80 5.51
C ASP A 176 12.17 -19.72 6.86
N ILE A 177 11.32 -20.71 7.16
CA ILE A 177 10.60 -20.80 8.44
C ILE A 177 11.58 -21.01 9.62
N ASN A 178 12.73 -21.61 9.38
CA ASN A 178 13.77 -21.83 10.38
C ASN A 178 14.70 -20.64 10.58
N ASN A 179 14.50 -19.54 9.86
CA ASN A 179 15.35 -18.36 9.93
C ASN A 179 14.65 -17.21 10.66
N HIS A 180 14.51 -17.37 11.98
CA HIS A 180 14.04 -16.33 12.89
C HIS A 180 15.14 -15.29 13.12
N LEU A 181 14.96 -14.09 12.58
CA LEU A 181 15.87 -12.96 12.78
C LEU A 181 15.81 -12.41 14.22
N VAL A 182 14.61 -12.42 14.81
CA VAL A 182 14.30 -12.03 16.19
C VAL A 182 12.96 -12.65 16.59
N TYR A 183 12.80 -13.02 17.86
CA TYR A 183 11.54 -13.55 18.40
C TYR A 183 11.32 -13.13 19.85
N VAL A 184 10.07 -13.25 20.31
CA VAL A 184 9.66 -13.13 21.72
C VAL A 184 8.61 -14.17 22.04
N ASN A 185 8.62 -14.67 23.28
CA ASN A 185 7.54 -15.53 23.76
C ASN A 185 6.30 -14.66 24.04
N ASP A 186 5.16 -15.04 23.48
CA ASP A 186 3.95 -14.22 23.59
C ASP A 186 2.69 -15.10 23.62
N SER A 187 1.83 -14.91 24.62
CA SER A 187 0.61 -15.71 24.76
C SER A 187 -0.54 -15.23 23.88
N ARG A 188 -0.40 -14.08 23.20
CA ARG A 188 -1.41 -13.52 22.29
C ARG A 188 -1.47 -14.27 20.96
N THR A 189 -0.80 -15.41 20.85
CA THR A 189 -0.72 -16.24 19.64
C THR A 189 -1.93 -17.17 19.50
N GLU A 190 -2.71 -17.42 20.57
CA GLU A 190 -3.84 -18.36 20.53
C GLU A 190 -4.95 -18.11 21.60
N ASP A 191 -5.07 -16.89 22.13
CA ASP A 191 -5.98 -16.62 23.26
C ASP A 191 -7.45 -16.33 22.86
N ASP A 192 -7.78 -16.49 21.58
CA ASP A 192 -9.07 -16.22 20.96
C ASP A 192 -9.58 -14.78 21.16
N LYS A 193 -8.68 -13.81 21.35
CA LYS A 193 -9.00 -12.38 21.39
C LYS A 193 -8.52 -11.65 20.15
N TRP A 194 -9.10 -10.47 19.94
CA TRP A 194 -8.65 -9.54 18.93
C TRP A 194 -7.42 -8.79 19.42
N HIS A 195 -6.38 -8.78 18.58
CA HIS A 195 -5.15 -8.04 18.79
C HIS A 195 -4.90 -7.11 17.61
N GLN A 196 -4.28 -5.96 17.88
CA GLN A 196 -3.89 -5.00 16.84
C GLN A 196 -2.39 -5.08 16.59
N VAL A 197 -2.02 -5.25 15.32
CA VAL A 197 -0.63 -5.20 14.86
C VAL A 197 -0.36 -3.88 14.16
N ARG A 198 0.86 -3.36 14.37
CA ARG A 198 1.47 -2.32 13.55
C ARG A 198 2.92 -2.70 13.25
N LEU A 199 3.25 -2.90 11.98
CA LEU A 199 4.58 -3.24 11.49
C LEU A 199 5.15 -2.07 10.69
N LEU A 200 6.35 -1.61 11.05
CA LEU A 200 7.11 -0.60 10.31
C LEU A 200 8.25 -1.31 9.59
N ALA A 201 8.23 -1.31 8.27
CA ALA A 201 9.32 -1.81 7.43
C ALA A 201 10.08 -0.62 6.82
N GLN A 202 11.23 -0.29 7.40
CA GLN A 202 12.12 0.78 6.96
C GLN A 202 13.27 0.22 6.09
N GLU A 203 14.23 1.06 5.69
CA GLU A 203 15.34 0.61 4.86
C GLU A 203 16.32 -0.32 5.60
N ASN A 204 16.54 -0.06 6.89
CA ASN A 204 17.52 -0.77 7.72
C ASN A 204 16.94 -1.26 9.06
N GLU A 205 15.62 -1.25 9.19
CA GLU A 205 14.95 -1.60 10.44
C GLU A 205 13.54 -2.13 10.18
N ILE A 206 13.15 -3.15 10.94
CA ILE A 206 11.78 -3.66 11.02
C ILE A 206 11.35 -3.64 12.48
N VAL A 207 10.20 -3.03 12.77
CA VAL A 207 9.65 -2.94 14.13
C VAL A 207 8.20 -3.41 14.11
N ALA A 208 7.83 -4.31 15.02
CA ALA A 208 6.46 -4.77 15.19
C ALA A 208 5.93 -4.37 16.57
N TYR A 209 4.71 -3.86 16.58
CA TYR A 209 3.93 -3.57 17.77
C TYR A 209 2.69 -4.45 17.78
N VAL A 210 2.37 -5.01 18.95
CA VAL A 210 1.12 -5.73 19.20
C VAL A 210 0.45 -5.10 20.42
N ASP A 211 -0.80 -4.69 20.28
CA ASP A 211 -1.58 -3.94 21.30
C ASP A 211 -0.82 -2.73 21.86
N GLU A 212 -0.30 -1.89 20.97
CA GLU A 212 0.48 -0.66 21.25
C GLU A 212 1.87 -0.88 21.88
N GLY A 213 2.18 -2.08 22.38
CA GLY A 213 3.49 -2.45 22.91
C GLY A 213 4.48 -2.84 21.81
N GLU A 214 5.70 -2.28 21.85
CA GLU A 214 6.79 -2.78 21.01
C GLU A 214 7.05 -4.25 21.35
N THR A 215 6.88 -5.12 20.37
CA THR A 215 6.97 -6.57 20.55
C THR A 215 8.29 -7.08 19.97
N LEU A 216 8.70 -6.58 18.81
CA LEU A 216 9.96 -6.95 18.17
C LEU A 216 10.61 -5.75 17.49
N ARG A 217 11.94 -5.76 17.47
CA ARG A 217 12.76 -4.85 16.69
C ARG A 217 13.93 -5.62 16.10
N TRP A 218 14.16 -5.44 14.81
CA TRP A 218 15.31 -5.97 14.11
C TRP A 218 15.97 -4.87 13.28
N SER A 219 17.30 -4.81 13.33
CA SER A 219 18.09 -3.86 12.55
C SER A 219 18.98 -4.60 11.56
N GLY A 220 18.96 -4.15 10.31
CA GLY A 220 19.72 -4.71 9.21
C GLY A 220 19.14 -4.29 7.87
N PRO A 221 19.92 -4.38 6.78
CA PRO A 221 19.45 -3.97 5.45
C PRO A 221 18.24 -4.82 5.04
N VAL A 222 17.14 -4.15 4.67
CA VAL A 222 15.91 -4.81 4.24
C VAL A 222 15.94 -5.07 2.74
N ASN A 223 15.87 -6.35 2.34
CA ASN A 223 15.79 -6.73 0.94
C ASN A 223 14.35 -6.54 0.41
N ARG A 224 14.18 -5.60 -0.53
CA ARG A 224 12.88 -5.22 -1.09
C ARG A 224 12.70 -5.65 -2.55
N SER A 225 13.44 -6.67 -2.97
CA SER A 225 13.46 -7.13 -4.38
C SER A 225 12.12 -7.69 -4.86
N PHE A 226 11.30 -8.22 -3.94
CA PHE A 226 9.97 -8.72 -4.24
C PHE A 226 8.91 -7.78 -3.66
N GLY A 227 7.73 -7.77 -4.30
CA GLY A 227 6.63 -6.86 -3.95
C GLY A 227 5.44 -7.54 -3.27
N GLY A 228 5.47 -8.85 -3.04
CA GLY A 228 4.33 -9.56 -2.46
C GLY A 228 4.08 -9.13 -1.02
N ALA A 229 2.82 -8.83 -0.72
CA ALA A 229 2.32 -8.59 0.63
C ALA A 229 1.02 -9.38 0.84
N GLY A 230 0.87 -10.07 1.96
CA GLY A 230 -0.24 -11.01 2.14
C GLY A 230 -0.24 -11.70 3.50
N PHE A 231 -1.14 -12.65 3.67
CA PHE A 231 -1.26 -13.45 4.88
C PHE A 231 -1.31 -14.93 4.53
N GLY A 232 -0.70 -15.76 5.37
CA GLY A 232 -0.68 -17.21 5.23
C GLY A 232 -0.96 -17.88 6.57
N SER A 233 -1.64 -19.02 6.56
CA SER A 233 -1.76 -19.91 7.70
C SER A 233 -1.86 -21.35 7.20
N GLY A 234 -1.22 -22.27 7.93
CA GLY A 234 -1.30 -23.71 7.71
C GLY A 234 -1.87 -24.36 8.96
N ILE A 235 -2.68 -25.40 8.79
CA ILE A 235 -3.08 -26.29 9.89
C ILE A 235 -2.80 -27.74 9.50
N TRP A 236 -2.38 -28.54 10.48
CA TRP A 236 -2.17 -29.98 10.31
C TRP A 236 -2.93 -30.81 11.35
N GLY A 237 -2.23 -31.48 12.28
CA GLY A 237 -2.83 -32.36 13.28
C GLY A 237 -3.53 -31.63 14.42
N LEU A 238 -3.05 -30.43 14.77
CA LEU A 238 -3.74 -29.49 15.63
C LEU A 238 -4.28 -28.34 14.75
N ASN A 239 -5.25 -27.59 15.25
CA ASN A 239 -5.82 -26.47 14.52
C ASN A 239 -6.32 -25.31 15.39
N HIS A 240 -6.37 -24.15 14.76
CA HIS A 240 -7.16 -22.99 15.16
C HIS A 240 -7.88 -22.36 13.99
N ARG A 241 -8.80 -21.46 14.32
CA ARG A 241 -9.26 -20.46 13.37
C ARG A 241 -8.26 -19.30 13.35
N HIS A 242 -7.88 -18.87 12.16
CA HIS A 242 -6.98 -17.73 11.95
C HIS A 242 -7.71 -16.64 11.16
N ILE A 243 -7.98 -15.53 11.82
CA ILE A 243 -8.84 -14.44 11.31
C ILE A 243 -8.00 -13.17 11.16
N ILE A 244 -8.18 -12.47 10.04
CA ILE A 244 -7.56 -11.16 9.76
C ILE A 244 -8.66 -10.12 9.50
N ASP A 245 -8.46 -8.92 10.01
CA ASP A 245 -9.42 -7.82 9.84
C ASP A 245 -8.74 -6.43 9.87
N ASP A 246 -9.45 -5.37 9.50
CA ASP A 246 -9.01 -3.96 9.57
C ASP A 246 -7.61 -3.70 9.00
N PHE A 247 -7.35 -4.17 7.78
CA PHE A 247 -6.04 -4.04 7.13
C PHE A 247 -5.83 -2.66 6.53
N ARG A 248 -4.65 -2.09 6.77
CA ARG A 248 -4.15 -0.93 6.02
C ARG A 248 -2.64 -1.01 5.82
N ILE A 249 -2.18 -0.55 4.67
CA ILE A 249 -0.77 -0.39 4.36
C ILE A 249 -0.54 0.93 3.64
N TYR A 250 0.47 1.66 4.07
CA TYR A 250 0.77 3.01 3.58
C TYR A 250 2.28 3.28 3.69
N GLY A 251 2.77 4.32 3.00
CA GLY A 251 4.20 4.64 2.94
C GLY A 251 4.71 5.24 4.24
N ASN A 252 6.02 5.29 4.43
CA ASN A 252 6.63 5.88 5.62
C ASN A 252 6.92 7.39 5.50
N SER A 253 6.81 7.94 4.30
CA SER A 253 7.14 9.34 4.03
C SER A 253 6.13 10.00 3.09
N ILE A 254 6.02 11.32 3.15
CA ILE A 254 5.24 12.13 2.21
C ILE A 254 6.20 12.85 1.29
N THR A 255 5.91 12.89 -0.01
CA THR A 255 6.73 13.61 -0.99
C THR A 255 6.03 14.89 -1.43
N ILE A 256 6.72 16.02 -1.29
CA ILE A 256 6.28 17.31 -1.83
C ILE A 256 7.15 17.65 -3.03
N GLN A 257 6.55 17.73 -4.21
CA GLN A 257 7.20 18.04 -5.48
C GLN A 257 6.96 19.50 -5.91
N GLY A 258 7.71 19.95 -6.92
CA GLY A 258 7.59 21.30 -7.48
C GLY A 258 8.28 22.37 -6.65
N LEU A 259 9.18 21.96 -5.75
CA LEU A 259 10.00 22.84 -4.93
C LEU A 259 11.23 23.32 -5.71
N GLN A 260 11.79 24.46 -5.30
CA GLN A 260 13.11 24.90 -5.76
C GLN A 260 14.18 24.46 -4.77
N GLN A 261 15.44 24.48 -5.21
CA GLN A 261 16.59 24.19 -4.36
C GLN A 261 16.55 24.99 -3.06
N GLY A 262 16.75 24.32 -1.91
CA GLY A 262 16.80 24.94 -0.59
C GLY A 262 15.43 25.37 -0.03
N TRP A 263 14.33 25.10 -0.75
CA TRP A 263 12.99 25.26 -0.18
C TRP A 263 12.71 24.15 0.82
N THR A 264 11.98 24.48 1.88
CA THR A 264 11.57 23.52 2.91
C THR A 264 10.07 23.32 2.89
N ALA A 265 9.64 22.11 3.23
CA ALA A 265 8.26 21.76 3.43
C ALA A 265 8.05 21.24 4.84
N GLU A 266 7.02 21.72 5.51
CA GLU A 266 6.60 21.27 6.84
C GLU A 266 5.17 20.76 6.80
N LEU A 267 4.93 19.64 7.46
CA LEU A 267 3.60 19.20 7.87
C LEU A 267 3.39 19.62 9.32
N VAL A 268 2.37 20.41 9.58
CA VAL A 268 2.02 20.97 10.89
C VAL A 268 0.62 20.55 11.29
N ASN A 269 0.40 20.26 12.57
CA ASN A 269 -0.94 19.95 13.09
C ASN A 269 -1.73 21.23 13.42
N GLU A 270 -2.99 21.06 13.85
CA GLU A 270 -3.89 22.16 14.22
C GLU A 270 -3.33 23.07 15.34
N ASN A 271 -2.43 22.55 16.18
CA ASN A 271 -1.76 23.30 17.26
C ASN A 271 -0.47 24.00 16.79
N ASN A 272 -0.23 24.07 15.48
CA ASN A 272 0.99 24.59 14.86
C ASN A 272 2.28 23.86 15.28
N LYS A 273 2.19 22.64 15.79
CA LYS A 273 3.36 21.78 16.06
C LYS A 273 3.78 21.07 14.77
N THR A 274 5.05 21.21 14.39
CA THR A 274 5.62 20.48 13.26
C THR A 274 5.60 18.99 13.56
N LEU A 275 4.93 18.23 12.70
CA LEU A 275 4.87 16.77 12.73
C LEU A 275 6.03 16.16 11.94
N ALA A 276 6.32 16.73 10.77
CA ALA A 276 7.43 16.33 9.90
C ALA A 276 7.89 17.52 9.06
N ASN A 277 9.14 17.49 8.62
CA ASN A 277 9.68 18.45 7.67
C ASN A 277 10.70 17.80 6.73
N GLY A 278 11.00 18.49 5.64
CA GLY A 278 12.04 18.11 4.69
C GLY A 278 12.50 19.32 3.88
N GLU A 279 13.72 19.24 3.36
CA GLU A 279 14.30 20.26 2.48
C GLU A 279 14.50 19.67 1.08
N ALA A 280 14.21 20.48 0.05
CA ALA A 280 14.53 20.13 -1.32
C ALA A 280 16.05 20.09 -1.51
N ALA A 281 16.56 18.91 -1.83
CA ALA A 281 18.00 18.66 -1.98
C ALA A 281 18.65 19.64 -2.98
N LYS A 282 19.98 19.77 -2.93
CA LYS A 282 20.74 20.76 -3.74
C LYS A 282 20.46 20.71 -5.26
N ASN A 283 20.01 19.58 -5.79
CA ASN A 283 19.58 19.44 -7.20
C ASN A 283 18.15 18.85 -7.32
N GLY A 284 17.43 18.79 -6.21
CA GLY A 284 16.10 18.20 -6.12
C GLY A 284 15.02 19.25 -6.32
N THR A 285 13.88 18.80 -6.85
CA THR A 285 12.63 19.59 -6.90
C THR A 285 11.60 19.05 -5.92
N GLU A 286 12.04 18.24 -4.95
CA GLU A 286 11.19 17.54 -4.02
C GLU A 286 11.78 17.53 -2.61
N ALA A 287 10.90 17.59 -1.61
CA ALA A 287 11.20 17.33 -0.21
C ALA A 287 10.48 16.06 0.24
N VAL A 288 11.15 15.25 1.05
CA VAL A 288 10.59 14.03 1.65
C VAL A 288 10.41 14.28 3.15
N LEU A 289 9.20 14.08 3.63
CA LEU A 289 8.82 14.26 5.02
C LEU A 289 8.62 12.88 5.65
N GLU A 290 9.51 12.50 6.56
CA GLU A 290 9.39 11.24 7.29
C GLU A 290 8.22 11.30 8.29
N VAL A 291 7.25 10.40 8.14
CA VAL A 291 6.05 10.31 8.97
C VAL A 291 5.86 8.93 9.58
N SER A 292 6.91 8.10 9.55
CA SER A 292 6.91 6.77 10.15
C SER A 292 6.58 6.85 11.65
N GLY A 293 5.76 5.90 12.12
CA GLY A 293 5.36 5.83 13.53
C GLY A 293 4.29 6.85 13.97
N LEU A 294 3.86 7.78 13.12
CA LEU A 294 2.71 8.63 13.42
C LEU A 294 1.38 7.89 13.18
N PRO A 295 0.33 8.18 13.98
CA PRO A 295 -0.99 7.61 13.75
C PRO A 295 -1.60 8.15 12.46
N MET A 296 -2.20 7.27 11.66
CA MET A 296 -2.80 7.63 10.37
C MET A 296 -4.35 7.48 10.38
N PRO A 297 -5.08 8.26 9.55
CA PRO A 297 -4.59 9.39 8.75
C PRO A 297 -4.11 10.56 9.63
N LEU A 298 -3.22 11.38 9.07
CA LEU A 298 -2.81 12.64 9.67
C LEU A 298 -3.82 13.75 9.36
N GLU A 299 -4.03 14.59 10.36
CA GLU A 299 -4.73 15.87 10.24
C GLU A 299 -3.75 17.03 10.45
N GLY A 300 -3.72 17.95 9.49
CA GLY A 300 -2.77 19.05 9.48
C GLY A 300 -2.74 19.83 8.19
N HIS A 301 -1.80 20.76 8.05
CA HIS A 301 -1.61 21.55 6.85
C HIS A 301 -0.14 21.62 6.47
N PHE A 302 0.13 21.95 5.21
CA PHE A 302 1.49 22.09 4.72
C PHE A 302 1.91 23.56 4.69
N ARG A 303 3.12 23.84 5.16
CA ARG A 303 3.80 25.12 4.97
C ARG A 303 5.04 24.92 4.14
N ILE A 304 5.22 25.78 3.15
CA ILE A 304 6.39 25.79 2.28
C ILE A 304 7.12 27.10 2.47
N TYR A 305 8.44 27.01 2.65
CA TYR A 305 9.32 28.15 2.79
C TYR A 305 10.35 28.17 1.66
N ASP A 306 10.74 29.36 1.21
CA ASP A 306 11.85 29.52 0.29
C ASP A 306 13.22 29.36 0.99
N GLY A 307 14.31 29.42 0.23
CA GLY A 307 15.67 29.32 0.77
C GLY A 307 16.10 30.46 1.72
N ASN A 308 15.28 31.50 1.88
CA ASN A 308 15.47 32.58 2.85
C ASN A 308 14.52 32.45 4.05
N ASN A 309 13.85 31.31 4.20
CA ASN A 309 12.86 31.02 5.23
C ASN A 309 11.61 31.93 5.16
N LYS A 310 11.29 32.51 4.00
CA LYS A 310 10.02 33.21 3.77
C LYS A 310 8.95 32.20 3.39
N THR A 311 7.79 32.26 4.02
CA THR A 311 6.63 31.43 3.63
C THR A 311 6.20 31.76 2.19
N VAL A 312 6.18 30.72 1.35
CA VAL A 312 5.71 30.75 -0.05
C VAL A 312 4.28 30.24 -0.17
N TYR A 313 3.95 29.21 0.62
CA TYR A 313 2.65 28.55 0.57
C TYR A 313 2.26 28.06 1.96
N ASP A 314 0.96 28.14 2.23
CA ASP A 314 0.32 27.67 3.47
C ASP A 314 -1.03 27.08 3.06
N SER A 315 -1.22 25.79 3.28
CA SER A 315 -2.48 25.12 2.95
C SER A 315 -3.53 25.33 4.06
N PRO A 316 -4.85 25.25 3.76
CA PRO A 316 -5.84 24.90 4.76
C PRO A 316 -5.53 23.54 5.41
N VAL A 317 -6.20 23.29 6.53
CA VAL A 317 -6.19 21.99 7.22
C VAL A 317 -6.79 20.90 6.33
N LEU A 318 -6.08 19.79 6.24
CA LEU A 318 -6.42 18.56 5.53
C LEU A 318 -6.56 17.45 6.56
N ARG A 319 -7.51 16.53 6.35
CA ARG A 319 -7.88 15.48 7.33
C ARG A 319 -7.58 14.05 6.87
N ASP A 320 -7.00 13.90 5.68
CA ASP A 320 -6.77 12.60 5.02
C ASP A 320 -5.37 12.58 4.38
N ILE A 321 -4.36 12.97 5.17
CA ILE A 321 -2.95 12.90 4.77
C ILE A 321 -2.42 11.53 5.19
N TRP A 322 -1.83 10.79 4.25
CA TRP A 322 -1.25 9.49 4.49
C TRP A 322 0.23 9.47 4.15
N GLY A 323 0.99 8.66 4.87
CA GLY A 323 2.31 8.29 4.40
C GLY A 323 2.23 7.59 3.03
N GLY A 324 3.17 7.90 2.15
CA GLY A 324 3.16 7.58 0.73
C GLY A 324 2.43 8.59 -0.15
N ASP A 325 1.78 9.61 0.41
CA ASP A 325 1.15 10.66 -0.40
C ASP A 325 2.21 11.46 -1.19
N VAL A 326 1.88 11.75 -2.44
CA VAL A 326 2.65 12.68 -3.29
C VAL A 326 1.81 13.93 -3.53
N TRP A 327 2.37 15.09 -3.23
CA TRP A 327 1.75 16.40 -3.42
C TRP A 327 2.61 17.26 -4.35
N LEU A 328 1.99 17.87 -5.35
CA LEU A 328 2.66 18.78 -6.27
C LEU A 328 2.33 20.22 -5.92
N LEU A 329 3.34 21.01 -5.55
CA LEU A 329 3.27 22.46 -5.48
C LEU A 329 3.42 23.03 -6.90
N ARG A 330 2.50 23.89 -7.32
CA ARG A 330 2.59 24.56 -8.62
C ARG A 330 2.02 25.97 -8.56
N TYR A 331 2.51 26.81 -9.45
CA TYR A 331 1.94 28.14 -9.65
C TYR A 331 0.54 28.02 -10.28
N LEU A 332 -0.43 28.64 -9.63
CA LEU A 332 -1.79 28.85 -10.11
C LEU A 332 -1.95 30.34 -10.41
N PRO A 333 -1.94 30.77 -11.69
CA PRO A 333 -2.19 32.17 -12.00
C PRO A 333 -3.56 32.61 -11.46
N TYR A 334 -3.60 33.65 -10.61
CA TYR A 334 -4.82 34.14 -9.96
C TYR A 334 -5.30 35.52 -10.48
N PRO A 335 -6.63 35.75 -10.61
CA PRO A 335 -7.72 34.77 -10.67
C PRO A 335 -8.17 34.48 -12.10
N ALA A 336 -8.41 33.20 -12.39
CA ALA A 336 -9.34 32.75 -13.42
C ALA A 336 -10.82 33.16 -13.16
N ALA A 337 -11.08 34.07 -12.21
CA ALA A 337 -12.40 34.62 -11.92
C ALA A 337 -12.65 36.00 -12.56
N GLU A 338 -11.62 36.67 -13.11
CA GLU A 338 -11.78 37.97 -13.79
C GLU A 338 -11.40 37.98 -15.27
N ALA A 339 -10.76 36.93 -15.78
CA ALA A 339 -10.80 36.69 -17.22
C ALA A 339 -12.24 36.30 -17.53
N GLY A 340 -13.05 37.20 -18.09
CA GLY A 340 -14.37 36.87 -18.58
C GLY A 340 -14.28 35.59 -19.42
N TRP A 341 -14.72 34.47 -18.83
CA TRP A 341 -14.73 33.18 -19.50
C TRP A 341 -15.79 33.31 -20.59
N ASP A 342 -15.35 33.64 -21.80
CA ASP A 342 -16.14 33.44 -23.00
C ASP A 342 -16.04 31.95 -23.38
N PRO A 343 -17.11 31.14 -23.17
CA PRO A 343 -17.10 29.73 -23.55
C PRO A 343 -16.88 29.50 -25.05
N GLN A 344 -16.87 30.54 -25.90
CA GLN A 344 -16.56 30.41 -27.32
C GLN A 344 -15.06 30.21 -27.64
N ILE A 345 -14.14 30.57 -26.73
CA ILE A 345 -12.69 30.48 -27.02
C ILE A 345 -12.16 29.03 -26.89
N VAL A 346 -12.75 28.20 -26.03
CA VAL A 346 -12.36 26.78 -25.92
C VAL A 346 -12.88 25.95 -27.09
N VAL A 347 -14.01 26.34 -27.69
CA VAL A 347 -14.53 25.71 -28.93
C VAL A 347 -13.63 26.03 -30.12
N ALA A 348 -12.97 27.19 -30.14
CA ALA A 348 -12.02 27.53 -31.20
C ALA A 348 -10.73 26.69 -31.13
N ALA A 349 -10.16 26.46 -29.94
CA ALA A 349 -8.92 25.67 -29.81
C ALA A 349 -9.13 24.17 -30.08
N ALA A 350 -10.26 23.60 -29.64
CA ALA A 350 -10.64 22.22 -29.97
C ALA A 350 -11.09 22.08 -31.44
N GLY A 351 -11.74 23.10 -32.00
CA GLY A 351 -12.17 23.15 -33.40
C GLY A 351 -11.02 23.26 -34.40
N ILE A 352 -9.98 24.03 -34.10
CA ILE A 352 -8.80 24.19 -34.96
C ILE A 352 -8.02 22.87 -35.08
N SER A 353 -7.95 22.05 -34.02
CA SER A 353 -7.30 20.73 -34.06
C SER A 353 -8.10 19.71 -34.88
N ALA A 354 -9.43 19.75 -34.84
CA ALA A 354 -10.28 18.88 -35.65
C ALA A 354 -10.24 19.23 -37.15
N VAL A 355 -10.15 20.53 -37.50
CA VAL A 355 -10.03 20.98 -38.90
C VAL A 355 -8.65 20.63 -39.49
N ALA A 356 -7.58 20.72 -38.70
CA ALA A 356 -6.23 20.32 -39.12
C ALA A 356 -6.13 18.80 -39.40
N LEU A 357 -6.76 17.97 -38.57
CA LEU A 357 -6.83 16.51 -38.80
C LEU A 357 -7.66 16.17 -40.05
N SER A 358 -8.73 16.92 -40.31
CA SER A 358 -9.62 16.73 -41.46
C SER A 358 -8.95 17.11 -42.79
N LEU A 359 -8.17 18.21 -42.82
CA LEU A 359 -7.41 18.61 -44.01
C LEU A 359 -6.23 17.66 -44.30
N GLY A 360 -5.54 17.16 -43.26
CA GLY A 360 -4.45 16.20 -43.42
C GLY A 360 -4.89 14.88 -44.09
N LEU A 361 -6.07 14.37 -43.70
CA LEU A 361 -6.67 13.16 -44.30
C LEU A 361 -7.17 13.37 -45.74
N LEU A 362 -7.55 14.59 -46.12
CA LEU A 362 -7.96 14.90 -47.50
C LEU A 362 -6.76 15.00 -48.45
N ILE A 363 -5.62 15.51 -47.99
CA ILE A 363 -4.38 15.65 -48.79
C ILE A 363 -3.71 14.28 -48.99
N LEU A 364 -3.75 13.39 -48.00
CA LEU A 364 -3.21 12.02 -48.12
C LEU A 364 -3.99 11.12 -49.08
N ARG A 365 -5.26 11.43 -49.38
CA ARG A 365 -6.05 10.68 -50.38
C ARG A 365 -5.82 11.11 -51.84
N ARG A 366 -5.28 12.30 -52.10
CA ARG A 366 -4.98 12.76 -53.47
C ARG A 366 -3.64 12.28 -54.03
N LYS A 367 -2.76 11.71 -53.20
CA LYS A 367 -1.43 11.22 -53.63
C LYS A 367 -1.39 9.75 -54.05
N LYS A 368 -2.54 9.08 -54.19
CA LYS A 368 -2.61 7.65 -54.56
C LYS A 368 -3.40 7.42 -55.86
N THR A 369 -3.16 8.25 -56.87
CA THR A 369 -3.49 7.98 -58.28
C THR A 369 -2.52 8.76 -59.19
N SER A 370 -1.35 8.18 -59.41
CA SER A 370 -0.55 8.30 -60.64
C SER A 370 0.34 7.07 -60.72
#